data_AF-A0A1I1J9U4-F1
#
_entry.id   AF-A0A1I1J9U4-F1
#
_cell.length_a   1.000
_cell.length_b   1.000
_cell.length_c   1.000
_cell.angle_alpha   90.00
_cell.angle_beta   90.00
_cell.angle_gamma   90.00
#
_symmetry.space_group_name_H-M   'P 1'
#
loop_
_entity.id
_entity.type
_entity.pdbx_description
1 polymer ?
#
loop_
_entity_poly.entity_id
_entity_poly.type
_entity_poly.pdbx_seq_one_letter_code
_entity_poly.pdbx_strand_id
1 'polypeptide(L)'
;MMVSCLLGSILVPDIAHPRPADVDPRFLILRLAEMRRFSGNPAALTVAEHQTFCALLADDMGMSEPAVEWAGHHDDHEFATGDLVSPLQRAIGAEQLPAVQQRWDVAIARRLGLREPTESVRAEVAEVDRIALGVEWMICLGRKLDELGIAVDGGPLGRASRILVEAVLTDDRWEEIGEGREFLKMGVAG
;
A
#
# COMPACT_ATOMS: atom_id res chain seq x y z
N MET A 1 21.50 13.29 -17.75
CA MET A 1 21.96 14.08 -16.59
C MET A 1 21.44 13.35 -15.37
N MET A 2 22.30 12.83 -14.49
CA MET A 2 21.85 12.26 -13.21
C MET A 2 21.52 13.42 -12.27
N VAL A 3 20.27 13.50 -11.84
CA VAL A 3 19.80 14.51 -10.89
C VAL A 3 19.61 13.82 -9.55
N SER A 4 20.38 14.25 -8.54
CA SER A 4 20.25 13.70 -7.20
C SER A 4 18.90 14.07 -6.58
N CYS A 5 18.33 13.16 -5.79
CA CYS A 5 17.11 13.38 -5.01
C CYS A 5 17.45 13.42 -3.53
N LEU A 6 16.89 14.36 -2.77
CA LEU A 6 17.03 14.38 -1.31
C LEU A 6 15.87 13.59 -0.69
N LEU A 7 16.17 12.49 -0.02
CA LEU A 7 15.22 11.68 0.74
C LEU A 7 15.58 11.74 2.22
N GLY A 8 14.85 12.55 2.99
CA GLY A 8 15.14 12.79 4.39
C GLY A 8 16.50 13.46 4.57
N SER A 9 17.40 12.78 5.29
CA SER A 9 18.78 13.25 5.50
C SER A 9 19.76 12.79 4.42
N ILE A 10 19.32 12.00 3.44
CA ILE A 10 20.19 11.31 2.47
C ILE A 10 20.04 11.90 1.07
N LEU A 11 21.16 12.29 0.47
CA LEU A 11 21.22 12.68 -0.93
C LEU A 11 21.45 11.43 -1.80
N VAL A 12 20.40 11.00 -2.50
CA VAL A 12 20.40 9.84 -3.39
C VAL A 12 20.89 10.25 -4.78
N PRO A 13 22.05 9.75 -5.25
CA PRO A 13 22.63 10.17 -6.52
C PRO A 13 21.92 9.58 -7.75
N ASP A 14 21.30 8.41 -7.59
CA ASP A 14 20.58 7.71 -8.66
C ASP A 14 19.34 7.01 -8.09
N ILE A 15 18.17 7.62 -8.30
CA ILE A 15 16.89 7.06 -7.84
C ILE A 15 16.50 5.77 -8.58
N ALA A 16 17.07 5.54 -9.77
CA ALA A 16 16.79 4.35 -10.56
C ALA A 16 17.64 3.16 -10.11
N HIS A 17 18.75 3.36 -9.40
CA HIS A 17 19.64 2.29 -8.91
C HIS A 17 19.97 2.48 -7.42
N PRO A 18 18.98 2.32 -6.53
CA PRO A 18 19.16 2.55 -5.11
C PRO A 18 20.10 1.53 -4.48
N ARG A 19 20.84 1.98 -3.46
CA ARG A 19 21.64 1.14 -2.57
C ARG A 19 20.97 1.08 -1.21
N PRO A 20 21.25 0.07 -0.36
CA PRO A 20 20.73 0.05 1.01
C PRO A 20 21.07 1.31 1.81
N ALA A 21 22.24 1.92 1.57
CA ALA A 21 22.64 3.17 2.21
C ALA A 21 21.86 4.41 1.74
N ASP A 22 21.07 4.31 0.67
CA ASP A 22 20.21 5.39 0.18
C ASP A 22 18.84 5.43 0.88
N VAL A 23 18.56 4.43 1.73
CA VAL A 23 17.32 4.31 2.52
C VAL A 23 17.53 4.93 3.91
N ASP A 24 16.83 6.03 4.18
CA ASP A 24 16.70 6.67 5.49
C ASP A 24 15.46 6.09 6.21
N PRO A 25 15.61 5.18 7.19
CA PRO A 25 14.47 4.51 7.79
C PRO A 25 13.52 5.46 8.54
N ARG A 26 14.07 6.55 9.11
CA ARG A 26 13.24 7.53 9.83
C ARG A 26 12.37 8.31 8.87
N PHE A 27 12.96 8.73 7.75
CA PHE A 27 12.21 9.44 6.73
C PHE A 27 11.22 8.56 6.00
N LEU A 28 11.56 7.29 5.74
CA LEU A 28 10.63 6.29 5.20
C LEU A 28 9.36 6.24 6.06
N ILE A 29 9.50 5.97 7.36
CA ILE A 29 8.35 5.87 8.28
C ILE A 29 7.52 7.15 8.29
N LEU A 30 8.18 8.31 8.45
CA LEU A 30 7.47 9.61 8.50
C LEU A 30 6.72 9.89 7.20
N ARG A 31 7.34 9.63 6.06
CA ARG A 31 6.77 9.94 4.76
C ARG A 31 5.60 9.03 4.42
N LEU A 32 5.69 7.73 4.70
CA LEU A 32 4.58 6.79 4.46
C LEU A 32 3.39 7.03 5.40
N ALA A 33 3.66 7.53 6.62
CA ALA A 33 2.62 7.92 7.57
C ALA A 33 1.86 9.20 7.16
N GLU A 34 2.42 10.02 6.27
CA GLU A 34 1.76 11.25 5.79
C GLU A 34 1.19 11.12 4.37
N MET A 35 1.75 10.22 3.55
CA MET A 35 1.34 10.02 2.17
C MET A 35 -0.02 9.35 2.10
N ARG A 36 -1.04 10.07 1.65
CA ARG A 36 -2.39 9.53 1.44
C ARG A 36 -2.53 8.88 0.07
N ARG A 37 -3.15 7.70 0.06
CA ARG A 37 -3.47 6.95 -1.15
C ARG A 37 -4.50 7.66 -2.01
N PHE A 38 -4.75 7.12 -3.20
CA PHE A 38 -5.75 7.60 -4.16
C PHE A 38 -5.52 9.06 -4.56
N SER A 39 -4.29 9.38 -4.93
CA SER A 39 -3.88 10.75 -5.32
C SER A 39 -4.09 11.78 -4.20
N GLY A 40 -3.83 11.38 -2.95
CA GLY A 40 -3.92 12.28 -1.80
C GLY A 40 -5.34 12.57 -1.32
N ASN A 41 -6.30 11.67 -1.57
CA ASN A 41 -7.68 11.89 -1.14
C ASN A 41 -7.74 12.00 0.40
N PRO A 42 -8.36 13.04 0.98
CA PRO A 42 -8.44 13.21 2.44
C PRO A 42 -9.11 12.06 3.18
N ALA A 43 -10.03 11.34 2.54
CA ALA A 43 -10.71 10.18 3.13
C ALA A 43 -9.91 8.88 2.99
N ALA A 44 -8.85 8.86 2.18
CA ALA A 44 -8.02 7.68 1.99
C ALA A 44 -7.18 7.33 3.21
N LEU A 45 -6.75 6.06 3.26
CA LEU A 45 -5.67 5.63 4.13
C LEU A 45 -4.35 6.30 3.73
N THR A 46 -3.46 6.45 4.70
CA THR A 46 -2.05 6.66 4.42
C THR A 46 -1.42 5.36 3.90
N VAL A 47 -0.27 5.44 3.24
CA VAL A 47 0.45 4.24 2.79
C VAL A 47 0.80 3.34 3.98
N ALA A 48 1.21 3.92 5.11
CA ALA A 48 1.50 3.15 6.33
C ALA A 48 0.24 2.46 6.92
N GLU A 49 -0.92 3.13 6.91
CA GLU A 49 -2.20 2.53 7.32
C GLU A 49 -2.58 1.36 6.39
N HIS A 50 -2.42 1.55 5.07
CA HIS A 50 -2.66 0.50 4.07
C HIS A 50 -1.74 -0.71 4.24
N GLN A 51 -0.44 -0.50 4.47
CA GLN A 51 0.50 -1.59 4.72
C GLN A 51 0.15 -2.37 5.99
N THR A 52 -0.25 -1.66 7.05
CA THR A 52 -0.74 -2.30 8.28
C THR A 52 -1.99 -3.13 8.02
N PHE A 53 -2.93 -2.60 7.24
CA PHE A 53 -4.12 -3.34 6.82
C PHE A 53 -3.76 -4.59 6.01
N CYS A 54 -2.85 -4.48 5.04
CA CYS A 54 -2.40 -5.61 4.23
C CYS A 54 -1.73 -6.70 5.07
N ALA A 55 -0.89 -6.34 6.05
CA ALA A 55 -0.26 -7.33 6.93
C ALA A 55 -1.28 -8.11 7.76
N LEU A 56 -2.26 -7.42 8.35
CA LEU A 56 -3.34 -8.04 9.12
C LEU A 56 -4.23 -8.92 8.23
N LEU A 57 -4.53 -8.44 7.03
CA LEU A 57 -5.34 -9.18 6.06
C LEU A 57 -4.62 -10.42 5.53
N ALA A 58 -3.32 -10.33 5.26
CA ALA A 58 -2.51 -11.48 4.85
C ALA A 58 -2.52 -12.58 5.92
N ASP A 59 -2.41 -12.21 7.20
CA ASP A 59 -2.48 -13.15 8.32
C ASP A 59 -3.87 -13.80 8.43
N ASP A 60 -4.97 -13.02 8.36
CA ASP A 60 -6.35 -13.55 8.36
C ASP A 60 -6.62 -14.51 7.19
N MET A 61 -6.04 -14.23 6.02
CA MET A 61 -6.15 -15.07 4.83
C MET A 61 -5.29 -16.34 4.91
N GLY A 62 -4.46 -16.50 5.93
CA GLY A 62 -3.58 -17.65 6.10
C GLY A 62 -2.45 -17.70 5.07
N MET A 63 -1.96 -16.53 4.64
CA MET A 63 -0.80 -16.42 3.75
C MET A 63 0.47 -16.92 4.45
N SER A 64 1.52 -17.16 3.66
CA SER A 64 2.80 -17.61 4.23
C SER A 64 3.41 -16.54 5.16
N GLU A 65 4.17 -16.96 6.19
CA GLU A 65 4.84 -16.02 7.10
C GLU A 65 5.69 -14.96 6.35
N PRO A 66 6.46 -15.30 5.30
CA PRO A 66 7.16 -14.29 4.51
C PRO A 66 6.22 -13.33 3.76
N ALA A 67 5.04 -13.78 3.34
CA ALA A 67 4.04 -12.91 2.73
C ALA A 67 3.37 -11.97 3.74
N VAL A 68 3.09 -12.44 4.95
CA VAL A 68 2.59 -11.58 6.04
C VAL A 68 3.61 -10.50 6.39
N GLU A 69 4.89 -10.86 6.51
CA GLU A 69 5.98 -9.90 6.72
C GLU A 69 6.08 -8.91 5.55
N TRP A 70 6.09 -9.40 4.31
CA TRP A 70 6.24 -8.55 3.13
C TRP A 70 5.02 -7.64 2.88
N ALA A 71 3.81 -8.07 3.22
CA ALA A 71 2.59 -7.27 3.09
C ALA A 71 2.69 -5.94 3.88
N GLY A 72 3.39 -5.94 5.01
CA GLY A 72 3.68 -4.72 5.78
C GLY A 72 4.72 -3.77 5.18
N HIS A 73 5.40 -4.19 4.10
CA HIS A 73 6.54 -3.46 3.51
C HIS A 73 6.46 -3.31 1.99
N HIS A 74 5.44 -3.88 1.33
CA HIS A 74 5.41 -4.00 -0.12
C HIS A 74 5.40 -2.66 -0.88
N ASP A 75 4.80 -1.63 -0.28
CA ASP A 75 4.77 -0.25 -0.78
C ASP A 75 5.84 0.65 -0.15
N ASP A 76 6.81 0.11 0.60
CA ASP A 76 7.84 0.93 1.24
C ASP A 76 8.61 1.78 0.22
N HIS A 77 8.78 1.28 -1.01
CA HIS A 77 9.44 1.99 -2.10
C HIS A 77 8.77 3.34 -2.45
N GLU A 78 7.50 3.54 -2.09
CA GLU A 78 6.77 4.78 -2.33
C GLU A 78 7.33 5.97 -1.55
N PHE A 79 8.11 5.73 -0.47
CA PHE A 79 8.84 6.82 0.19
C PHE A 79 9.82 7.53 -0.76
N ALA A 80 10.29 6.82 -1.79
CA ALA A 80 11.20 7.34 -2.82
C ALA A 80 10.44 7.67 -4.11
N THR A 81 9.52 6.81 -4.55
CA THR A 81 8.86 6.93 -5.86
C THR A 81 7.53 7.70 -5.83
N GLY A 82 6.92 7.85 -4.66
CA GLY A 82 5.55 8.32 -4.45
C GLY A 82 4.49 7.26 -4.77
N ASP A 83 3.31 7.41 -4.18
CA ASP A 83 2.08 6.71 -4.55
C ASP A 83 1.55 7.27 -5.88
N LEU A 84 1.83 6.56 -6.96
CA LEU A 84 1.35 6.91 -8.29
C LEU A 84 0.23 5.98 -8.68
N VAL A 85 -0.99 6.49 -8.75
CA VAL A 85 -2.14 5.67 -9.18
C VAL A 85 -1.91 5.06 -10.56
N SER A 86 -2.22 3.77 -10.70
CA SER A 86 -2.02 2.99 -11.93
C SER A 86 -2.51 3.66 -13.23
N PRO A 87 -3.68 4.35 -13.27
CA PRO A 87 -4.12 5.08 -14.46
C PRO A 87 -3.16 6.20 -14.88
N LEU A 88 -2.57 6.93 -13.93
CA LEU A 88 -1.62 7.99 -14.20
C LEU A 88 -0.32 7.41 -14.75
N GLN A 89 0.20 6.33 -14.14
CA GLN A 89 1.41 5.65 -14.60
C GLN A 89 1.31 5.27 -16.09
N ARG A 90 0.15 4.72 -16.51
CA ARG A 90 -0.13 4.41 -17.92
C ARG A 90 -0.18 5.66 -18.79
N ALA A 91 -0.84 6.72 -18.33
CA ALA A 91 -0.98 7.96 -19.10
C ALA A 91 0.36 8.66 -19.36
N ILE A 92 1.33 8.54 -18.45
CA ILE A 92 2.65 9.15 -18.58
C ILE A 92 3.72 8.21 -19.18
N GLY A 93 3.37 6.97 -19.52
CA GLY A 93 4.32 5.98 -20.06
C GLY A 93 5.38 5.53 -19.05
N ALA A 94 5.01 5.37 -17.77
CA ALA A 94 5.91 4.95 -16.70
C ALA A 94 6.22 3.43 -16.69
N GLU A 95 6.48 2.84 -17.86
CA GLU A 95 6.69 1.39 -18.01
C GLU A 95 7.90 0.85 -17.23
N GLN A 96 8.88 1.72 -16.94
CA GLN A 96 10.08 1.37 -16.18
C GLN A 96 9.90 1.49 -14.66
N LEU A 97 8.81 2.10 -14.19
CA LEU A 97 8.58 2.33 -12.76
C LEU A 97 8.55 1.02 -11.96
N PRO A 98 7.86 -0.06 -12.38
CA PRO A 98 7.87 -1.33 -11.64
C PRO A 98 9.27 -1.90 -11.45
N ALA A 99 10.14 -1.79 -12.47
CA ALA A 99 11.52 -2.25 -12.37
C ALA A 99 12.36 -1.39 -11.41
N VAL A 100 12.07 -0.09 -11.33
CA VAL A 100 12.70 0.82 -10.34
C VAL A 100 12.21 0.48 -8.92
N GLN A 101 10.90 0.30 -8.73
CA GLN A 101 10.31 -0.08 -7.44
C GLN A 101 10.88 -1.40 -6.92
N GLN A 102 11.00 -2.43 -7.76
CA GLN A 102 11.63 -3.70 -7.37
C GLN A 102 13.09 -3.55 -6.90
N ARG A 103 13.85 -2.60 -7.47
CA ARG A 103 15.21 -2.32 -6.99
C ARG A 103 15.20 -1.61 -5.64
N TRP A 104 14.23 -0.73 -5.42
CA TRP A 104 13.99 -0.14 -4.10
C TRP A 104 13.59 -1.19 -3.07
N ASP A 105 12.69 -2.12 -3.39
CA ASP A 105 12.31 -3.23 -2.50
C ASP A 105 13.54 -3.99 -1.99
N VAL A 106 14.46 -4.33 -2.90
CA VAL A 106 15.72 -5.02 -2.55
C VAL A 106 16.61 -4.16 -1.66
N ALA A 107 16.76 -2.86 -1.97
CA ALA A 107 17.56 -1.94 -1.16
C ALA A 107 16.97 -1.76 0.26
N ILE A 108 15.64 -1.66 0.35
CA ILE A 108 14.88 -1.51 1.60
C ILE A 108 14.96 -2.78 2.42
N ALA A 109 14.68 -3.95 1.83
CA ALA A 109 14.78 -5.23 2.53
C ALA A 109 16.16 -5.42 3.16
N ARG A 110 17.22 -5.16 2.40
CA ARG A 110 18.61 -5.21 2.91
C ARG A 110 18.89 -4.17 3.99
N ARG A 111 18.34 -2.96 3.86
CA ARG A 111 18.56 -1.88 4.85
C ARG A 111 17.90 -2.20 6.18
N LEU A 112 16.69 -2.75 6.14
CA LEU A 112 15.85 -3.04 7.30
C LEU A 112 16.11 -4.44 7.89
N GLY A 113 16.86 -5.30 7.18
CA GLY A 113 17.14 -6.67 7.61
C GLY A 113 15.96 -7.63 7.36
N LEU A 114 15.08 -7.29 6.41
CA LEU A 114 13.95 -8.10 6.00
C LEU A 114 14.38 -9.17 5.01
N ARG A 115 13.54 -10.19 4.84
CA ARG A 115 13.70 -11.19 3.78
C ARG A 115 13.41 -10.54 2.43
N GLU A 116 14.27 -10.75 1.44
CA GLU A 116 13.96 -10.32 0.06
C GLU A 116 12.77 -11.16 -0.47
N PRO A 117 11.73 -10.52 -1.01
CA PRO A 117 10.53 -11.24 -1.43
C PRO A 117 10.80 -12.08 -2.67
N THR A 118 10.42 -13.36 -2.62
CA THR A 118 10.38 -14.23 -3.79
C THR A 118 9.20 -13.87 -4.69
N GLU A 119 9.19 -14.39 -5.92
CA GLU A 119 8.04 -14.21 -6.81
C GLU A 119 6.73 -14.78 -6.23
N SER A 120 6.81 -15.90 -5.49
CA SER A 120 5.64 -16.47 -4.81
C SER A 120 5.10 -15.54 -3.72
N VAL A 121 6.00 -14.93 -2.92
CA VAL A 121 5.63 -13.96 -1.90
C VAL A 121 4.98 -12.72 -2.53
N ARG A 122 5.53 -12.23 -3.65
CA ARG A 122 4.94 -11.11 -4.39
C ARG A 122 3.54 -11.43 -4.91
N ALA A 123 3.33 -12.65 -5.40
CA ALA A 123 2.02 -13.09 -5.87
C ALA A 123 0.97 -13.18 -4.74
N GLU A 124 1.35 -13.71 -3.58
CA GLU A 124 0.48 -13.73 -2.38
C GLU A 124 0.12 -12.31 -1.95
N VAL A 125 1.10 -11.41 -1.84
CA VAL A 125 0.86 -10.02 -1.43
C VAL A 125 0.06 -9.24 -2.47
N ALA A 126 0.22 -9.51 -3.77
CA ALA A 126 -0.57 -8.88 -4.81
C ALA A 126 -2.06 -9.28 -4.77
N GLU A 127 -2.40 -10.45 -4.21
CA GLU A 127 -3.79 -10.81 -3.93
C GLU A 127 -4.35 -9.97 -2.77
N VAL A 128 -3.58 -9.87 -1.68
CA VAL A 128 -3.95 -9.13 -0.48
C VAL A 128 -4.14 -7.64 -0.79
N ASP A 129 -3.19 -7.00 -1.47
CA ASP A 129 -3.28 -5.59 -1.88
C ASP A 129 -4.52 -5.32 -2.74
N ARG A 130 -4.85 -6.25 -3.66
CA ARG A 130 -6.04 -6.09 -4.50
C ARG A 130 -7.34 -6.11 -3.70
N ILE A 131 -7.44 -6.99 -2.71
CA ILE A 131 -8.59 -7.04 -1.80
C ILE A 131 -8.62 -5.78 -0.93
N ALA A 132 -7.48 -5.37 -0.38
CA ALA A 132 -7.35 -4.15 0.42
C ALA A 132 -7.81 -2.90 -0.36
N LEU A 133 -7.33 -2.75 -1.60
CA LEU A 133 -7.75 -1.70 -2.53
C LEU A 133 -9.26 -1.66 -2.73
N GLY A 134 -9.90 -2.83 -2.92
CA GLY A 134 -11.35 -2.92 -3.06
C GLY A 134 -12.10 -2.49 -1.80
N VAL A 135 -11.61 -2.89 -0.62
CA VAL A 135 -12.20 -2.50 0.66
C VAL A 135 -12.02 -0.99 0.92
N GLU A 136 -10.84 -0.44 0.70
CA GLU A 136 -10.59 1.00 0.84
C GLU A 136 -11.46 1.82 -0.11
N TRP A 137 -11.63 1.36 -1.35
CA TRP A 137 -12.51 2.01 -2.32
C TRP A 137 -13.96 2.11 -1.83
N MET A 138 -14.47 1.03 -1.24
CA MET A 138 -15.85 1.00 -0.72
C MET A 138 -15.99 1.74 0.61
N ILE A 139 -15.11 1.48 1.56
CA ILE A 139 -15.26 1.93 2.95
C ILE A 139 -14.63 3.30 3.15
N CYS A 140 -13.41 3.55 2.67
CA CYS A 140 -12.75 4.84 2.85
C CYS A 140 -13.34 5.90 1.91
N LEU A 141 -13.62 5.53 0.65
CA LEU A 141 -14.08 6.49 -0.36
C LEU A 141 -15.59 6.50 -0.60
N GLY A 142 -16.35 5.57 0.00
CA GLY A 142 -17.80 5.48 -0.20
C GLY A 142 -18.20 5.15 -1.63
N ARG A 143 -17.36 4.46 -2.40
CA ARG A 143 -17.56 4.19 -3.82
C ARG A 143 -18.04 2.77 -4.07
N LYS A 144 -18.69 2.55 -5.21
CA LYS A 144 -19.08 1.19 -5.61
C LYS A 144 -17.90 0.46 -6.24
N LEU A 145 -17.78 -0.83 -5.93
CA LEU A 145 -16.66 -1.67 -6.37
C LEU A 145 -16.56 -1.80 -7.90
N ASP A 146 -17.69 -1.79 -8.60
CA ASP A 146 -17.74 -1.87 -10.07
C ASP A 146 -17.08 -0.67 -10.77
N GLU A 147 -17.02 0.48 -10.10
CA GLU A 147 -16.33 1.68 -10.61
C GLU A 147 -14.81 1.53 -10.67
N LEU A 148 -14.23 0.62 -9.86
CA LEU A 148 -12.79 0.40 -9.80
C LEU A 148 -12.26 -0.29 -11.07
N GLY A 149 -13.12 -0.99 -11.80
CA GLY A 149 -12.79 -1.63 -13.07
C GLY A 149 -11.83 -2.81 -12.96
N ILE A 150 -11.69 -3.39 -11.76
CA ILE A 150 -10.90 -4.61 -11.51
C ILE A 150 -11.80 -5.69 -10.89
N ALA A 151 -11.47 -6.95 -11.17
CA ALA A 151 -12.10 -8.05 -10.47
C ALA A 151 -11.48 -8.18 -9.06
N VAL A 152 -12.33 -8.12 -8.04
CA VAL A 152 -11.97 -8.43 -6.65
C VAL A 152 -12.87 -9.58 -6.22
N ASP A 153 -12.28 -10.63 -5.63
CA ASP A 153 -13.08 -11.71 -5.05
C ASP A 153 -13.97 -11.14 -3.93
N GLY A 154 -15.28 -11.36 -4.05
CA GLY A 154 -16.25 -10.88 -3.08
C GLY A 154 -16.17 -11.62 -1.74
N GLY A 155 -15.73 -12.89 -1.75
CA GLY A 155 -15.74 -13.75 -0.56
C GLY A 155 -14.96 -13.20 0.64
N PRO A 156 -13.74 -12.65 0.44
CA PRO A 156 -12.95 -12.05 1.52
C PRO A 156 -13.44 -10.66 1.99
N LEU A 157 -14.24 -9.94 1.20
CA LEU A 157 -14.52 -8.50 1.44
C LEU A 157 -15.19 -8.24 2.78
N GLY A 158 -16.11 -9.09 3.23
CA GLY A 158 -16.78 -8.92 4.52
C GLY A 158 -15.85 -9.07 5.72
N ARG A 159 -14.89 -10.01 5.67
CA ARG A 159 -13.86 -10.15 6.70
C ARG A 159 -12.85 -9.00 6.65
N ALA A 160 -12.33 -8.70 5.46
CA ALA A 160 -11.39 -7.63 5.24
C ALA A 160 -11.94 -6.25 5.68
N SER A 161 -13.23 -6.00 5.43
CA SER A 161 -13.89 -4.75 5.87
C SER A 161 -13.92 -4.63 7.40
N ARG A 162 -14.14 -5.73 8.13
CA ARG A 162 -14.08 -5.71 9.60
C ARG A 162 -12.69 -5.45 10.12
N ILE A 163 -11.67 -6.09 9.53
CA ILE A 163 -10.26 -5.84 9.91
C ILE A 163 -9.92 -4.36 9.73
N LEU A 164 -10.28 -3.76 8.60
CA LEU A 164 -10.04 -2.33 8.36
C LEU A 164 -10.68 -1.46 9.45
N VAL A 165 -11.96 -1.69 9.75
CA VAL A 165 -12.73 -0.86 10.68
C VAL A 165 -12.31 -1.05 12.14
N GLU A 166 -12.02 -2.29 12.54
CA GLU A 166 -11.78 -2.64 13.94
C GLU A 166 -10.31 -2.47 14.35
N ALA A 167 -9.37 -2.67 13.41
CA ALA A 167 -7.95 -2.74 13.73
C ALA A 167 -7.10 -1.60 13.15
N VAL A 168 -7.58 -0.90 12.12
CA VAL A 168 -6.78 0.13 11.42
C VAL A 168 -7.38 1.52 11.61
N LEU A 169 -8.69 1.67 11.44
CA LEU A 169 -9.36 2.96 11.59
C LEU A 169 -9.61 3.27 13.07
N THR A 170 -8.93 4.30 13.59
CA THR A 170 -9.21 4.84 14.93
C THR A 170 -10.56 5.57 14.96
N ASP A 171 -11.14 5.75 16.15
CA ASP A 171 -12.42 6.46 16.33
C ASP A 171 -12.41 7.86 15.68
N ASP A 172 -11.30 8.60 15.79
CA ASP A 172 -11.14 9.92 15.19
C ASP A 172 -11.09 9.84 13.64
N ARG A 173 -10.38 8.85 13.09
CA ARG A 173 -10.31 8.63 11.63
C ARG A 173 -11.66 8.18 11.08
N TRP A 174 -12.46 7.48 11.88
CA TRP A 174 -13.80 7.04 11.51
C TRP A 174 -14.79 8.19 11.32
N GLU A 175 -14.58 9.33 11.97
CA GLU A 175 -15.39 10.55 11.76
C GLU A 175 -15.02 11.27 10.45
N GLU A 176 -13.74 11.25 10.06
CA GLU A 176 -13.26 11.85 8.80
C GLU A 176 -13.77 11.11 7.55
N ILE A 177 -14.01 9.80 7.66
CA ILE A 177 -14.40 8.92 6.54
C ILE A 177 -15.91 8.97 6.22
N GLY A 178 -16.71 9.69 7.03
CA GLY A 178 -18.08 10.15 6.70
C GLY A 178 -19.02 9.14 6.02
N GLU A 179 -19.01 9.14 4.68
CA GLU A 179 -19.96 8.45 3.79
C GLU A 179 -19.81 6.92 3.71
N GLY A 180 -18.63 6.37 4.05
CA GLY A 180 -18.37 4.91 4.04
C GLY A 180 -19.22 4.09 5.00
N ARG A 181 -19.85 4.74 5.99
CA ARG A 181 -20.65 4.11 7.05
C ARG A 181 -21.89 3.40 6.53
N GLU A 182 -22.45 3.84 5.40
CA GLU A 182 -23.65 3.22 4.82
C GLU A 182 -23.36 1.83 4.24
N PHE A 183 -22.14 1.56 3.74
CA PHE A 183 -21.75 0.24 3.22
C PHE A 183 -21.66 -0.83 4.31
N LEU A 184 -21.28 -0.48 5.54
CA LEU A 184 -21.29 -1.41 6.67
C LEU A 184 -22.72 -1.71 7.15
N LYS A 185 -23.62 -0.71 7.10
CA LYS A 185 -25.03 -0.88 7.51
C LYS A 185 -25.84 -1.70 6.51
N MET A 186 -25.49 -1.64 5.23
CA MET A 186 -26.15 -2.42 4.18
C MET A 186 -25.81 -3.91 4.24
N GLY A 187 -24.87 -4.30 5.11
CA GLY A 187 -24.40 -5.67 5.23
C GLY A 187 -23.62 -6.04 3.98
N VAL A 188 -22.33 -6.29 4.17
CA VAL A 188 -21.61 -7.22 3.31
C VAL A 188 -22.20 -8.62 3.61
N ALA A 189 -23.44 -8.81 3.14
CA ALA A 189 -24.20 -10.04 3.13
C ALA A 189 -24.06 -10.57 1.70
N GLY A 190 -23.04 -11.40 1.52
CA GLY A 190 -22.68 -12.09 0.29
C GLY A 190 -21.40 -12.86 0.53
#